data_AF-A0A1C4ZJV3-F1
#
_entry.id   AF-A0A1C4ZJV3-F1
#
_cell.length_a   1.000
_cell.length_b   1.000
_cell.length_c   1.000
_cell.angle_alpha   90.00
_cell.angle_beta   90.00
_cell.angle_gamma   90.00
#
_symmetry.space_group_name_H-M   'P 1'
#
loop_
_entity.id
_entity.type
_entity.pdbx_description
1 polymer ?
#
loop_
_entity_poly.entity_id
_entity_poly.type
_entity_poly.pdbx_seq_one_letter_code
_entity_poly.pdbx_strand_id
1 'polypeptide(L)'
;MIAAVRRRPVAAPDRRRAARWSTLAGMLVALVALLLAPATPASAHALLVSSSPTASSVVSNAPSEVVLTFSEGVRKVPGKIRVIAPDGSRADRGEPKFMDAVVIIPVDSSGPRGTYLVSYRVISADSHPVSGAFTYSVGAPSTPPTDTGTDNRANPVVENAVKVVKYVGYLGLLLLVGPALVLAALWPRRLSRRGPARLAWSGLGLLVVAALAELWLQVPYTVGGGLFDVTGSGFGDVMGSAYGIAHLVRLGLLASAAFLLRPLFAGPVGRADGIILAILGGAALFTWPLAGHAAASPAPAVSVLVDAVHLGSMAVWLGGLVMLAAFLLRRANERELAAILPIWSRWATLAVAALLLAGTVQALIEVATLKALFDTTYGQLLLAKIGLFVLVIAVAAYSRALVRRRAAVGRPGAMRRAVVAELAITAVVLGVTATLVQSTPARTAAANVAGSSAGYFSTTLTSPIYSLQVELDPAQRGNNSIHLYAYTPDNRPQPVKEWKATAALPSAGIEPIDIPLLSLTDNHAYGEISLPASGQWEVRFTLRTSDIDQATVTATVPIK
;
A
#
# COMPACT_ATOMS: atom_id res chain seq x y z
N MET A 1 35.95 71.84 19.47
CA MET A 1 36.06 70.69 18.53
C MET A 1 35.49 69.46 19.23
N ILE A 2 34.19 69.18 19.05
CA ILE A 2 33.49 68.04 19.68
C ILE A 2 32.94 67.16 18.55
N ALA A 3 33.46 65.93 18.46
CA ALA A 3 33.12 64.99 17.41
C ALA A 3 31.77 64.32 17.67
N ALA A 4 30.84 64.43 16.72
CA ALA A 4 29.54 63.78 16.76
C ALA A 4 29.68 62.28 16.44
N VAL A 5 29.38 61.42 17.43
CA VAL A 5 29.32 59.97 17.28
C VAL A 5 28.04 59.58 16.52
N ARG A 6 28.16 59.16 15.26
CA ARG A 6 27.06 58.54 14.49
C ARG A 6 26.76 57.14 15.04
N ARG A 7 25.60 56.95 15.67
CA ARG A 7 25.05 55.63 15.98
C ARG A 7 24.57 54.94 14.70
N ARG A 8 25.08 53.72 14.42
CA ARG A 8 24.58 52.86 13.34
C ARG A 8 23.20 52.28 13.71
N PRO A 9 22.23 52.20 12.80
CA PRO A 9 20.94 51.59 13.08
C PRO A 9 21.09 50.07 13.22
N VAL A 10 20.54 49.51 14.30
CA VAL A 10 20.41 48.06 14.50
C VAL A 10 19.37 47.55 13.50
N ALA A 11 19.79 46.67 12.58
CA ALA A 11 18.91 46.09 11.58
C ALA A 11 17.84 45.22 12.26
N ALA A 12 16.57 45.60 12.14
CA ALA A 12 15.46 44.79 12.62
C ALA A 12 15.45 43.41 11.90
N PRO A 13 15.15 42.30 12.60
CA PRO A 13 15.08 40.99 11.99
C PRO A 13 14.01 40.98 10.89
N ASP A 14 14.41 40.50 9.71
CA ASP A 14 13.62 40.49 8.47
C ASP A 14 12.37 39.61 8.65
N ARG A 15 11.26 40.21 9.12
CA ARG A 15 9.97 39.54 9.41
C ARG A 15 9.46 38.69 8.22
N ARG A 16 9.89 39.02 6.99
CA ARG A 16 9.57 38.27 5.76
C ARG A 16 10.34 36.95 5.63
N ARG A 17 11.50 36.80 6.28
CA ARG A 17 12.23 35.51 6.35
C ARG A 17 11.56 34.58 7.34
N ALA A 18 11.23 35.08 8.54
CA ALA A 18 10.54 34.29 9.57
C ALA A 18 9.20 33.73 9.05
N ALA A 19 8.40 34.56 8.37
CA ALA A 19 7.13 34.14 7.77
C ALA A 19 7.26 33.08 6.65
N ARG A 20 8.42 32.99 5.98
CA ARG A 20 8.70 31.99 4.93
C ARG A 20 9.15 30.65 5.49
N TRP A 21 9.91 30.67 6.59
CA TRP A 21 10.31 29.45 7.30
C TRP A 21 9.13 28.82 8.02
N SER A 22 8.19 29.61 8.55
CA SER A 22 6.97 29.09 9.15
C SER A 22 6.01 28.47 8.13
N THR A 23 5.90 29.01 6.91
CA THR A 23 5.10 28.36 5.85
C THR A 23 5.73 27.06 5.36
N LEU A 24 7.04 27.03 5.13
CA LEU A 24 7.75 25.80 4.75
C LEU A 24 7.70 24.74 5.85
N ALA A 25 7.85 25.14 7.12
CA ALA A 25 7.69 24.25 8.25
C ALA A 25 6.25 23.75 8.37
N GLY A 26 5.24 24.61 8.19
CA GLY A 26 3.84 24.21 8.18
C GLY A 26 3.50 23.23 7.05
N MET A 27 4.05 23.42 5.85
CA MET A 27 3.88 22.48 4.73
C MET A 27 4.63 21.16 4.94
N LEU A 28 5.83 21.20 5.53
CA LEU A 28 6.56 20.00 5.92
C LEU A 28 5.79 19.21 6.98
N VAL A 29 5.25 19.90 7.99
CA VAL A 29 4.41 19.30 9.03
C VAL A 29 3.12 18.75 8.44
N ALA A 30 2.48 19.43 7.49
CA ALA A 30 1.30 18.92 6.81
C ALA A 30 1.62 17.70 5.93
N LEU A 31 2.76 17.69 5.24
CA LEU A 31 3.23 16.55 4.46
C LEU A 31 3.55 15.37 5.39
N VAL A 32 4.26 15.61 6.49
CA VAL A 32 4.57 14.59 7.51
C VAL A 32 3.28 14.08 8.15
N ALA A 33 2.33 14.94 8.49
CA ALA A 33 1.03 14.55 9.04
C ALA A 33 0.19 13.76 8.02
N LEU A 34 0.27 14.06 6.73
CA LEU A 34 -0.39 13.29 5.67
C LEU A 34 0.29 11.93 5.44
N LEU A 35 1.62 11.87 5.54
CA LEU A 35 2.41 10.63 5.45
C LEU A 35 2.23 9.74 6.69
N LEU A 36 1.97 10.35 7.85
CA LEU A 36 1.69 9.67 9.12
C LEU A 36 0.19 9.49 9.37
N ALA A 37 -0.67 10.03 8.50
CA ALA A 37 -2.11 9.83 8.62
C ALA A 37 -2.38 8.33 8.51
N PRO A 38 -3.18 7.74 9.41
CA PRO A 38 -3.53 6.34 9.33
C PRO A 38 -4.28 6.13 8.02
N ALA A 39 -3.60 5.59 7.01
CA ALA A 39 -4.27 4.99 5.88
C ALA A 39 -5.19 3.92 6.47
N THR A 40 -6.48 3.97 6.16
CA THR A 40 -7.37 2.83 6.40
C THR A 40 -6.66 1.59 5.88
N PRO A 41 -6.55 0.49 6.66
CA PRO A 41 -5.83 -0.69 6.22
C PRO A 41 -6.52 -1.24 4.97
N ALA A 42 -6.02 -0.86 3.79
CA ALA A 42 -6.35 -1.49 2.54
C ALA A 42 -5.47 -2.74 2.46
N SER A 43 -5.88 -3.79 3.18
CA SER A 43 -5.28 -5.11 3.06
C SER A 43 -5.79 -5.72 1.78
N ALA A 44 -4.96 -5.79 0.73
CA ALA A 44 -5.45 -6.33 -0.53
C ALA A 44 -4.37 -7.00 -1.41
N HIS A 45 -3.13 -7.21 -0.98
CA HIS A 45 -2.18 -8.02 -1.77
C HIS A 45 -2.72 -9.46 -1.93
N ALA A 46 -2.20 -10.28 -2.87
CA ALA A 46 -2.66 -11.65 -3.21
C ALA A 46 -3.81 -12.19 -2.36
N LEU A 47 -5.00 -12.17 -2.92
CA LEU A 47 -6.23 -12.42 -2.18
C LEU A 47 -6.59 -13.91 -2.26
N LEU A 48 -7.07 -14.51 -1.17
CA LEU A 48 -7.52 -15.89 -1.19
C LEU A 48 -8.88 -15.96 -1.91
N VAL A 49 -8.88 -16.47 -3.14
CA VAL A 49 -10.06 -16.56 -4.00
C VAL A 49 -10.91 -17.78 -3.64
N SER A 50 -10.28 -18.92 -3.35
CA SER A 50 -10.98 -20.14 -2.95
C SER A 50 -10.09 -21.07 -2.13
N SER A 51 -10.73 -22.00 -1.42
CA SER A 51 -10.05 -23.07 -0.68
C SER A 51 -10.77 -24.41 -0.84
N SER A 52 -10.02 -25.49 -0.72
CA SER A 52 -10.52 -26.86 -0.57
C SER A 52 -9.83 -27.52 0.62
N PRO A 53 -10.53 -27.90 1.71
CA PRO A 53 -11.95 -27.67 1.94
C PRO A 53 -12.33 -26.18 1.88
N THR A 54 -13.57 -25.92 1.50
CA THR A 54 -14.11 -24.56 1.49
C THR A 54 -14.09 -24.00 2.91
N ALA A 55 -13.75 -22.73 3.06
CA ALA A 55 -13.78 -22.06 4.36
C ALA A 55 -15.15 -22.23 5.03
N SER A 56 -15.14 -22.48 6.33
CA SER A 56 -16.27 -22.78 7.21
C SER A 56 -17.08 -24.04 6.84
N SER A 57 -16.65 -24.83 5.84
CA SER A 57 -17.36 -26.05 5.46
C SER A 57 -17.19 -27.18 6.47
N VAL A 58 -18.17 -28.06 6.53
CA VAL A 58 -18.11 -29.34 7.24
C VAL A 58 -17.94 -30.45 6.20
N VAL A 59 -16.79 -31.13 6.22
CA VAL A 59 -16.50 -32.27 5.34
C VAL A 59 -16.68 -33.59 6.10
N SER A 60 -17.23 -34.62 5.45
CA SER A 60 -17.50 -35.89 6.11
C SER A 60 -16.24 -36.64 6.56
N ASN A 61 -15.17 -36.51 5.77
CA ASN A 61 -13.87 -37.18 5.94
C ASN A 61 -12.74 -36.15 5.94
N ALA A 62 -11.69 -36.39 6.71
CA ALA A 62 -10.51 -35.53 6.72
C ALA A 62 -9.81 -35.59 5.36
N PRO A 63 -9.49 -34.45 4.74
CA PRO A 63 -8.80 -34.43 3.46
C PRO A 63 -7.32 -34.82 3.64
N SER A 64 -6.69 -35.32 2.58
CA SER A 64 -5.23 -35.54 2.53
C SER A 64 -4.44 -34.26 2.26
N GLU A 65 -5.12 -33.18 1.84
CA GLU A 65 -4.52 -31.90 1.55
C GLU A 65 -5.51 -30.74 1.73
N VAL A 66 -4.97 -29.56 2.02
CA VAL A 66 -5.68 -28.29 1.92
C VAL A 66 -5.12 -27.52 0.73
N VAL A 67 -5.99 -27.12 -0.20
CA VAL A 67 -5.62 -26.36 -1.40
C VAL A 67 -6.13 -24.93 -1.24
N LEU A 68 -5.23 -23.96 -1.44
CA LEU A 68 -5.53 -22.53 -1.44
C LEU A 68 -5.32 -21.98 -2.85
N THR A 69 -6.29 -21.23 -3.37
CA THR A 69 -6.16 -20.53 -4.66
C THR A 69 -6.17 -19.03 -4.43
N PHE A 70 -5.12 -18.36 -4.85
CA PHE A 70 -4.96 -16.91 -4.74
C PHE A 70 -5.30 -16.18 -6.04
N SER A 71 -5.49 -14.87 -5.96
CA SER A 71 -5.78 -14.01 -7.12
C SER A 71 -4.58 -13.79 -8.04
N GLU A 72 -3.37 -14.11 -7.57
CA GLU A 72 -2.11 -13.98 -8.27
C GLU A 72 -1.11 -15.00 -7.72
N GLY A 73 0.03 -15.15 -8.41
CA GLY A 73 1.11 -16.02 -7.97
C GLY A 73 1.62 -15.68 -6.58
N VAL A 74 1.85 -16.70 -5.76
CA VAL A 74 2.36 -16.55 -4.39
C VAL A 74 3.61 -17.40 -4.16
N ARG A 75 4.45 -16.96 -3.23
CA ARG A 75 5.68 -17.64 -2.83
C ARG A 75 5.67 -17.96 -1.34
N LYS A 76 6.44 -18.98 -0.98
CA LYS A 76 6.58 -19.49 0.39
C LYS A 76 7.18 -18.46 1.34
N VAL A 77 6.65 -18.41 2.56
CA VAL A 77 7.36 -17.92 3.75
C VAL A 77 7.64 -19.12 4.67
N PRO A 78 8.91 -19.46 4.94
CA PRO A 78 9.25 -20.63 5.74
C PRO A 78 8.53 -20.68 7.09
N GLY A 79 7.87 -21.80 7.39
CA GLY A 79 7.22 -22.06 8.68
C GLY A 79 5.93 -21.28 8.95
N LYS A 80 5.44 -20.48 7.99
CA LYS A 80 4.28 -19.58 8.19
C LYS A 80 2.97 -20.05 7.55
N ILE A 81 2.93 -21.26 7.00
CA ILE A 81 1.69 -21.95 6.64
C ILE A 81 1.51 -23.10 7.62
N ARG A 82 0.31 -23.19 8.21
CA ARG A 82 0.00 -24.13 9.29
C ARG A 82 -1.44 -24.60 9.17
N VAL A 83 -1.66 -25.88 9.46
CA VAL A 83 -3.00 -26.44 9.67
C VAL A 83 -3.01 -27.00 11.08
N ILE A 84 -3.85 -26.44 11.95
CA ILE A 84 -3.96 -26.82 13.36
C ILE A 84 -5.20 -27.69 13.54
N ALA A 85 -5.03 -28.85 14.15
CA ALA A 85 -6.09 -29.80 14.47
C ALA A 85 -6.94 -29.34 15.68
N PRO A 86 -8.14 -29.91 15.88
CA PRO A 86 -9.02 -29.63 17.01
C PRO A 86 -8.37 -29.75 18.39
N ASP A 87 -7.39 -30.64 18.54
CA ASP A 87 -6.64 -30.86 19.78
C ASP A 87 -5.47 -29.86 19.99
N GLY A 88 -5.29 -28.92 19.06
CA GLY A 88 -4.22 -27.92 19.06
C GLY A 88 -2.90 -28.40 18.44
N SER A 89 -2.81 -29.65 17.99
CA SER A 89 -1.61 -30.18 17.32
C SER A 89 -1.50 -29.70 15.86
N ARG A 90 -0.31 -29.79 15.26
CA ARG A 90 -0.14 -29.53 13.82
C ARG A 90 -0.64 -30.73 13.02
N ALA A 91 -1.54 -30.48 12.08
CA ALA A 91 -2.06 -31.44 11.11
C ALA A 91 -1.35 -31.35 9.75
N ASP A 92 -0.67 -30.23 9.45
CA ASP A 92 0.14 -30.10 8.23
C ASP A 92 1.35 -31.05 8.22
N ARG A 93 1.66 -31.61 7.04
CA ARG A 93 2.76 -32.54 6.84
C ARG A 93 3.68 -32.07 5.72
N GLY A 94 4.98 -32.22 5.93
CA GLY A 94 6.00 -31.87 4.92
C GLY A 94 5.96 -30.40 4.54
N GLU A 95 6.34 -30.11 3.31
CA GLU A 95 6.41 -28.74 2.79
C GLU A 95 5.27 -28.44 1.82
N PRO A 96 4.57 -27.30 1.94
CA PRO A 96 3.57 -26.90 0.97
C PRO A 96 4.16 -26.75 -0.43
N LYS A 97 3.41 -27.21 -1.44
CA LYS A 97 3.77 -27.07 -2.85
C LYS A 97 3.13 -25.80 -3.42
N PHE A 98 3.93 -25.00 -4.11
CA PHE A 98 3.49 -23.76 -4.75
C PHE A 98 3.47 -23.95 -6.27
N MET A 99 2.31 -23.74 -6.87
CA MET A 99 2.08 -23.79 -8.31
C MET A 99 1.44 -22.46 -8.74
N ASP A 100 2.29 -21.44 -8.91
CA ASP A 100 1.87 -20.07 -9.18
C ASP A 100 0.87 -19.55 -8.13
N ALA A 101 -0.41 -19.41 -8.45
CA ALA A 101 -1.45 -18.94 -7.53
C ALA A 101 -2.05 -20.06 -6.64
N VAL A 102 -1.69 -21.32 -6.86
CA VAL A 102 -2.23 -22.47 -6.11
C VAL A 102 -1.21 -22.96 -5.10
N VAL A 103 -1.63 -23.12 -3.85
CA VAL A 103 -0.82 -23.66 -2.75
C VAL A 103 -1.47 -24.94 -2.25
N ILE A 104 -0.74 -26.05 -2.30
CA ILE A 104 -1.19 -27.37 -1.85
C ILE A 104 -0.45 -27.72 -0.57
N ILE A 105 -1.20 -27.88 0.52
CA ILE A 105 -0.69 -28.15 1.87
C ILE A 105 -1.05 -29.60 2.21
N PRO A 106 -0.10 -30.54 2.28
CA PRO A 106 -0.40 -31.90 2.70
C PRO A 106 -0.88 -31.91 4.15
N VAL A 107 -1.91 -32.71 4.46
CA VAL A 107 -2.51 -32.82 5.79
C VAL A 107 -2.63 -34.28 6.20
N ASP A 108 -2.50 -34.54 7.49
CA ASP A 108 -2.79 -35.83 8.08
C ASP A 108 -4.29 -36.15 8.04
N SER A 109 -4.70 -37.02 7.11
CA SER A 109 -6.09 -37.49 7.02
C SER A 109 -6.52 -38.45 8.13
N SER A 110 -5.61 -38.86 9.02
CA SER A 110 -5.92 -39.65 10.21
C SER A 110 -6.17 -38.82 11.47
N GLY A 111 -6.17 -37.48 11.34
CA GLY A 111 -6.39 -36.54 12.44
C GLY A 111 -7.79 -36.62 13.08
N PRO A 112 -7.97 -36.00 14.27
CA PRO A 112 -9.22 -36.04 15.01
C PRO A 112 -10.35 -35.32 14.25
N ARG A 113 -11.59 -35.72 14.53
CA ARG A 113 -12.79 -35.01 14.04
C ARG A 113 -12.97 -33.71 14.82
N GLY A 114 -13.54 -32.68 14.18
CA GLY A 114 -13.70 -31.34 14.77
C GLY A 114 -13.25 -30.23 13.83
N THR A 115 -13.17 -29.01 14.36
CA THR A 115 -12.74 -27.80 13.63
C THR A 115 -11.22 -27.67 13.56
N TYR A 116 -10.71 -27.51 12.35
CA TYR A 116 -9.33 -27.22 12.01
C TYR A 116 -9.16 -25.73 11.72
N LEU A 117 -7.99 -25.17 12.06
CA LEU A 117 -7.57 -23.82 11.70
C LEU A 117 -6.50 -23.88 10.62
N VAL A 118 -6.74 -23.24 9.48
CA VAL A 118 -5.74 -22.99 8.45
C VAL A 118 -5.25 -21.56 8.63
N SER A 119 -3.95 -21.39 8.88
CA SER A 119 -3.30 -20.10 9.09
C SER A 119 -2.14 -19.98 8.09
N TYR A 120 -2.06 -18.87 7.36
CA TYR A 120 -1.05 -18.70 6.33
C TYR A 120 -0.44 -17.31 6.32
N ARG A 121 0.84 -17.26 5.93
CA ARG A 121 1.53 -16.08 5.41
C ARG A 121 2.30 -16.46 4.15
N VAL A 122 2.04 -15.73 3.07
CA VAL A 122 2.64 -15.93 1.74
C VAL A 122 3.18 -14.61 1.21
N ILE A 123 4.05 -14.67 0.20
CA ILE A 123 4.56 -13.46 -0.49
C ILE A 123 3.90 -13.40 -1.86
N SER A 124 3.13 -12.36 -2.16
CA SER A 124 2.55 -12.12 -3.48
C SER A 124 3.64 -11.91 -4.55
N ALA A 125 3.27 -12.05 -5.82
CA ALA A 125 4.16 -11.84 -6.96
C ALA A 125 4.85 -10.46 -6.91
N ASP A 126 4.15 -9.45 -6.39
CA ASP A 126 4.61 -8.07 -6.16
C ASP A 126 5.60 -7.87 -4.98
N SER A 127 5.97 -8.97 -4.29
CA SER A 127 6.89 -9.00 -3.14
C SER A 127 6.35 -8.48 -1.80
N HIS A 128 5.04 -8.34 -1.64
CA HIS A 128 4.42 -8.01 -0.36
C HIS A 128 3.96 -9.28 0.37
N PRO A 129 4.05 -9.33 1.71
CA PRO A 129 3.51 -10.42 2.48
C PRO A 129 1.99 -10.28 2.66
N VAL A 130 1.28 -11.38 2.48
CA VAL A 130 -0.15 -11.52 2.77
C VAL A 130 -0.32 -12.54 3.88
N SER A 131 -1.19 -12.22 4.84
CA SER A 131 -1.60 -13.17 5.87
C SER A 131 -3.10 -13.33 5.92
N GLY A 132 -3.54 -14.52 6.29
CA GLY A 132 -4.94 -14.82 6.50
C GLY A 132 -5.10 -16.11 7.28
N ALA A 133 -6.35 -16.36 7.70
CA ALA A 133 -6.72 -17.59 8.36
C ALA A 133 -8.19 -17.89 8.11
N PHE A 134 -8.54 -19.17 8.08
CA PHE A 134 -9.92 -19.65 8.03
C PHE A 134 -10.03 -21.00 8.73
N THR A 135 -11.25 -21.45 8.99
CA THR A 135 -11.51 -22.75 9.60
C THR A 135 -12.25 -23.67 8.64
N TYR A 136 -12.14 -24.98 8.84
CA TYR A 136 -13.04 -25.99 8.26
C TYR A 136 -13.26 -27.08 9.31
N SER A 137 -14.31 -27.89 9.19
CA SER A 137 -14.59 -28.94 10.17
C SER A 137 -14.66 -30.31 9.54
N VAL A 138 -14.12 -31.33 10.20
CA VAL A 138 -14.26 -32.73 9.81
C VAL A 138 -15.33 -33.38 10.67
N GLY A 139 -16.42 -33.80 10.03
CA GLY A 139 -17.52 -34.51 10.65
C GLY A 139 -18.53 -33.62 11.35
N ALA A 140 -18.09 -32.86 12.34
CA ALA A 140 -18.91 -31.87 13.05
C ALA A 140 -18.02 -30.71 13.52
N PRO A 141 -18.55 -29.48 13.60
CA PRO A 141 -17.81 -28.37 14.21
C PRO A 141 -17.49 -28.60 15.70
N SER A 142 -16.37 -28.04 16.15
CA SER A 142 -15.94 -27.98 17.54
C SER A 142 -15.37 -26.58 17.82
N THR A 143 -14.93 -26.31 19.05
CA THR A 143 -14.19 -25.06 19.34
C THR A 143 -12.98 -24.94 18.40
N PRO A 144 -12.81 -23.81 17.67
CA PRO A 144 -11.63 -23.59 16.84
C PRO A 144 -10.35 -23.59 17.66
N PRO A 145 -9.29 -24.29 17.22
CA PRO A 145 -8.01 -24.29 17.92
C PRO A 145 -7.30 -22.95 17.77
N THR A 146 -6.48 -22.58 18.75
CA THR A 146 -5.62 -21.39 18.68
C THR A 146 -4.24 -21.73 18.12
N ASP A 147 -3.74 -20.96 17.15
CA ASP A 147 -2.36 -21.05 16.69
C ASP A 147 -1.43 -20.32 17.68
N THR A 148 -0.87 -21.07 18.63
CA THR A 148 0.06 -20.54 19.64
C THR A 148 1.47 -20.28 19.10
N GLY A 149 1.75 -20.67 17.86
CA GLY A 149 3.13 -20.91 17.46
C GLY A 149 3.75 -19.89 16.51
N THR A 150 3.10 -18.76 16.18
CA THR A 150 3.70 -17.55 15.58
C THR A 150 2.63 -16.51 15.24
N ASP A 151 2.83 -15.23 15.59
CA ASP A 151 2.05 -14.14 14.98
C ASP A 151 2.38 -14.05 13.48
N ASN A 152 1.35 -14.08 12.64
CA ASN A 152 1.46 -13.92 11.20
C ASN A 152 1.27 -12.46 10.78
N ARG A 153 0.92 -11.55 11.69
CA ARG A 153 0.79 -10.13 11.39
C ARG A 153 2.15 -9.51 11.09
N ALA A 154 2.15 -8.55 10.16
CA ALA A 154 3.33 -7.74 9.93
C ALA A 154 3.51 -6.74 11.09
N ASN A 155 4.76 -6.53 11.49
CA ASN A 155 5.08 -5.53 12.49
C ASN A 155 4.83 -4.11 11.92
N PRO A 156 3.94 -3.29 12.54
CA PRO A 156 3.60 -1.96 12.01
C PRO A 156 4.80 -1.02 11.84
N VAL A 157 5.83 -1.18 12.67
CA VAL A 157 7.07 -0.39 12.57
C VAL A 157 7.83 -0.76 11.31
N VAL A 158 7.94 -2.06 11.00
CA VAL A 158 8.60 -2.56 9.79
C VAL A 158 7.82 -2.15 8.55
N GLU A 159 6.49 -2.29 8.57
CA GLU A 159 5.64 -1.83 7.47
C GLU A 159 5.88 -0.37 7.15
N ASN A 160 5.82 0.50 8.16
CA ASN A 160 6.04 1.93 7.99
C ASN A 160 7.47 2.26 7.56
N ALA A 161 8.48 1.55 8.08
CA ALA A 161 9.86 1.69 7.67
C ALA A 161 10.05 1.40 6.17
N VAL A 162 9.45 0.32 5.65
CA VAL A 162 9.48 0.00 4.21
C VAL A 162 8.89 1.15 3.38
N LYS A 163 7.77 1.76 3.81
CA LYS A 163 7.19 2.93 3.13
C LYS A 163 8.19 4.08 3.10
N VAL A 164 8.72 4.45 4.27
CA VAL A 164 9.66 5.56 4.44
C VAL A 164 10.90 5.37 3.57
N VAL A 165 11.48 4.17 3.55
CA VAL A 165 12.67 3.88 2.77
C VAL A 165 12.40 4.00 1.26
N LYS A 166 11.25 3.50 0.77
CA LYS A 166 10.83 3.70 -0.63
C LYS A 166 10.78 5.20 -0.98
N TYR A 167 10.25 6.05 -0.09
CA TYR A 167 10.25 7.52 -0.30
C TYR A 167 11.65 8.11 -0.36
N VAL A 168 12.55 7.67 0.52
CA VAL A 168 13.95 8.10 0.49
C VAL A 168 14.59 7.73 -0.85
N GLY A 169 14.26 6.56 -1.41
CA GLY A 169 14.65 6.15 -2.76
C GLY A 169 14.15 7.10 -3.85
N TYR A 170 12.85 7.41 -3.86
CA TYR A 170 12.29 8.37 -4.83
C TYR A 170 12.87 9.78 -4.70
N LEU A 171 13.08 10.26 -3.48
CA LEU A 171 13.74 11.53 -3.22
C LEU A 171 15.19 11.51 -3.73
N GLY A 172 15.92 10.43 -3.50
CA GLY A 172 17.26 10.24 -4.03
C GLY A 172 17.28 10.30 -5.56
N LEU A 173 16.33 9.64 -6.23
CA LEU A 173 16.18 9.64 -7.68
C LEU A 173 15.96 11.06 -8.23
N LEU A 174 15.01 11.80 -7.64
CA LEU A 174 14.72 13.20 -7.96
C LEU A 174 15.97 14.09 -7.86
N LEU A 175 16.69 13.93 -6.75
CA LEU A 175 17.88 14.71 -6.45
C LEU A 175 19.11 14.28 -7.25
N LEU A 176 19.07 13.13 -7.94
CA LEU A 176 20.14 12.69 -8.82
C LEU A 176 19.86 13.05 -10.28
N VAL A 177 18.74 12.59 -10.84
CA VAL A 177 18.45 12.64 -12.29
C VAL A 177 18.35 14.08 -12.79
N GLY A 178 17.54 14.90 -12.13
CA GLY A 178 17.35 16.30 -12.54
C GLY A 178 18.66 17.11 -12.47
N PRO A 179 19.38 17.10 -11.33
CA PRO A 179 20.70 17.73 -11.23
C PRO A 179 21.71 17.23 -12.26
N ALA A 180 21.81 15.92 -12.50
CA ALA A 180 22.73 15.38 -13.50
C ALA A 180 22.39 15.88 -14.91
N LEU A 181 21.11 15.82 -15.30
CA LEU A 181 20.65 16.28 -16.61
C LEU A 181 20.90 17.78 -16.81
N VAL A 182 20.55 18.61 -15.82
CA VAL A 182 20.74 20.06 -15.90
C VAL A 182 22.24 20.41 -15.91
N LEU A 183 23.08 19.72 -15.12
CA LEU A 183 24.53 19.90 -15.12
C LEU A 183 25.19 19.53 -16.46
N ALA A 184 24.70 18.46 -17.09
CA ALA A 184 25.19 17.98 -18.37
C ALA A 184 24.87 18.96 -19.52
N ALA A 185 23.64 19.47 -19.55
CA ALA A 185 23.11 20.08 -20.77
C ALA A 185 22.82 21.59 -20.68
N LEU A 186 22.41 22.08 -19.51
CA LEU A 186 21.86 23.44 -19.37
C LEU A 186 22.68 24.35 -18.43
N TRP A 187 23.71 23.82 -17.78
CA TRP A 187 24.40 24.54 -16.73
C TRP A 187 25.35 25.63 -17.26
N PRO A 188 25.18 26.91 -16.87
CA PRO A 188 26.07 27.98 -17.30
C PRO A 188 27.52 27.75 -16.83
N ARG A 189 28.50 27.89 -17.75
CA ARG A 189 29.93 27.69 -17.46
C ARG A 189 30.46 28.59 -16.34
N ARG A 190 29.90 29.79 -16.21
CA ARG A 190 30.25 30.75 -15.14
C ARG A 190 29.87 30.25 -13.74
N LEU A 191 28.78 29.50 -13.61
CA LEU A 191 28.23 29.15 -12.30
C LEU A 191 28.97 27.96 -11.68
N SER A 192 29.30 28.11 -10.38
CA SER A 192 29.92 27.02 -9.62
C SER A 192 29.02 25.79 -9.57
N ARG A 193 29.57 24.63 -9.94
CA ARG A 193 28.92 23.32 -9.89
C ARG A 193 28.88 22.70 -8.49
N ARG A 194 29.64 23.23 -7.52
CA ARG A 194 29.79 22.62 -6.18
C ARG A 194 28.46 22.37 -5.46
N GLY A 195 27.55 23.34 -5.50
CA GLY A 195 26.24 23.22 -4.84
C GLY A 195 25.36 22.14 -5.47
N PRO A 196 25.06 22.22 -6.77
CA PRO A 196 24.34 21.17 -7.49
C PRO A 196 24.98 19.79 -7.41
N ALA A 197 26.31 19.71 -7.53
CA ALA A 197 27.04 18.46 -7.43
C ALA A 197 26.86 17.81 -6.06
N ARG A 198 26.93 18.60 -4.97
CA ARG A 198 26.62 18.11 -3.62
C ARG A 198 25.19 17.59 -3.52
N LEU A 199 24.23 18.31 -4.10
CA LEU A 199 22.83 17.86 -4.12
C LEU A 199 22.69 16.51 -4.86
N ALA A 200 23.35 16.37 -6.00
CA ALA A 200 23.35 15.14 -6.78
C ALA A 200 24.03 13.96 -6.06
N TRP A 201 25.16 14.20 -5.40
CA TRP A 201 25.82 13.20 -4.55
C TRP A 201 24.98 12.81 -3.35
N SER A 202 24.27 13.75 -2.72
CA SER A 202 23.29 13.44 -1.68
C SER A 202 22.16 12.58 -2.24
N GLY A 203 21.65 12.89 -3.43
CA GLY A 203 20.64 12.07 -4.11
C GLY A 203 21.10 10.64 -4.37
N LEU A 204 22.33 10.47 -4.88
CA LEU A 204 22.94 9.15 -5.05
C LEU A 204 23.10 8.41 -3.71
N GLY A 205 23.57 9.11 -2.66
CA GLY A 205 23.70 8.54 -1.33
C GLY A 205 22.37 8.05 -0.77
N LEU A 206 21.31 8.85 -0.91
CA LEU A 206 19.95 8.45 -0.49
C LEU A 206 19.46 7.23 -1.27
N LEU A 207 19.72 7.15 -2.58
CA LEU A 207 19.38 5.97 -3.40
C LEU A 207 20.08 4.70 -2.93
N VAL A 208 21.38 4.78 -2.65
CA VAL A 208 22.18 3.64 -2.18
C VAL A 208 21.70 3.20 -0.79
N VAL A 209 21.55 4.14 0.14
CA VAL A 209 21.05 3.86 1.50
C VAL A 209 19.65 3.26 1.44
N ALA A 210 18.77 3.80 0.60
CA ALA A 210 17.41 3.27 0.45
C ALA A 210 17.41 1.85 -0.10
N ALA A 211 18.20 1.56 -1.15
CA ALA A 211 18.27 0.22 -1.73
C ALA A 211 18.83 -0.82 -0.74
N LEU A 212 19.82 -0.44 0.07
CA LEU A 212 20.36 -1.32 1.12
C LEU A 212 19.36 -1.54 2.26
N ALA A 213 18.65 -0.48 2.68
CA ALA A 213 17.64 -0.58 3.71
C ALA A 213 16.40 -1.37 3.23
N GLU A 214 16.03 -1.26 1.95
CA GLU A 214 15.00 -2.08 1.29
C GLU A 214 15.36 -3.57 1.37
N LEU A 215 16.58 -3.94 0.97
CA LEU A 215 17.08 -5.31 1.10
C LEU A 215 17.05 -5.82 2.54
N TRP A 216 17.48 -4.99 3.50
CA TRP A 216 17.47 -5.34 4.92
C TRP A 216 16.05 -5.56 5.44
N LEU A 217 15.16 -4.58 5.22
CA LEU A 217 13.80 -4.57 5.76
C LEU A 217 12.92 -5.64 5.11
N GLN A 218 13.23 -6.09 3.89
CA GLN A 218 12.47 -7.13 3.21
C GLN A 218 12.43 -8.44 4.01
N VAL A 219 13.48 -8.76 4.77
CA VAL A 219 13.50 -9.98 5.62
C VAL A 219 12.45 -9.91 6.73
N PRO A 220 12.50 -8.98 7.70
CA PRO A 220 11.51 -8.90 8.76
C PRO A 220 10.12 -8.56 8.21
N TYR A 221 10.04 -7.85 7.09
CA TYR A 221 8.78 -7.56 6.41
C TYR A 221 8.11 -8.86 5.95
N THR A 222 8.83 -9.73 5.25
CA THR A 222 8.27 -11.00 4.74
C THR A 222 7.91 -11.98 5.86
N VAL A 223 8.72 -12.08 6.92
CA VAL A 223 8.47 -13.05 8.01
C VAL A 223 7.57 -12.52 9.13
N GLY A 224 7.26 -11.22 9.14
CA GLY A 224 6.48 -10.58 10.22
C GLY A 224 7.28 -10.35 11.51
N GLY A 225 8.61 -10.21 11.40
CA GLY A 225 9.52 -9.95 12.52
C GLY A 225 9.66 -8.46 12.85
N GLY A 226 10.41 -8.15 13.91
CA GLY A 226 10.87 -6.81 14.24
C GLY A 226 12.00 -6.31 13.32
N LEU A 227 12.36 -5.02 13.42
CA LEU A 227 13.34 -4.35 12.54
C LEU A 227 14.71 -5.06 12.40
N PHE A 228 15.09 -5.83 13.42
CA PHE A 228 16.38 -6.50 13.50
C PHE A 228 16.29 -8.03 13.45
N ASP A 229 15.09 -8.57 13.20
CA ASP A 229 14.86 -10.02 13.05
C ASP A 229 15.29 -10.48 11.64
N VAL A 230 16.59 -10.36 11.37
CA VAL A 230 17.23 -10.72 10.11
C VAL A 230 18.12 -11.94 10.34
N THR A 231 17.77 -13.06 9.69
CA THR A 231 18.57 -14.28 9.70
C THR A 231 19.40 -14.38 8.42
N GLY A 232 20.53 -15.09 8.47
CA GLY A 232 21.36 -15.33 7.29
C GLY A 232 20.63 -16.06 6.17
N SER A 233 19.78 -17.03 6.52
CA SER A 233 18.91 -17.73 5.56
C SER A 233 17.86 -16.81 4.96
N GLY A 234 17.15 -16.01 5.78
CA GLY A 234 16.15 -15.07 5.29
C GLY A 234 16.75 -14.00 4.38
N PHE A 235 17.97 -13.54 4.67
CA PHE A 235 18.71 -12.64 3.79
C PHE A 235 19.09 -13.33 2.47
N GLY A 236 19.52 -14.59 2.51
CA GLY A 236 19.77 -15.41 1.33
C GLY A 236 18.52 -15.55 0.45
N ASP A 237 17.36 -15.82 1.04
CA ASP A 237 16.07 -15.93 0.35
C ASP A 237 15.70 -14.61 -0.35
N VAL A 238 15.86 -13.47 0.33
CA VAL A 238 15.61 -12.15 -0.25
C VAL A 238 16.55 -11.90 -1.42
N MET A 239 17.86 -12.16 -1.26
CA MET A 239 18.87 -11.92 -2.30
C MET A 239 18.67 -12.80 -3.53
N GLY A 240 18.23 -14.04 -3.36
CA GLY A 240 17.90 -14.97 -4.44
C GLY A 240 16.56 -14.68 -5.13
N SER A 241 15.71 -13.84 -4.55
CA SER A 241 14.43 -13.45 -5.13
C SER A 241 14.58 -12.41 -6.25
N ALA A 242 13.57 -12.30 -7.12
CA ALA A 242 13.51 -11.24 -8.14
C ALA A 242 13.61 -9.83 -7.53
N TYR A 243 13.04 -9.63 -6.34
CA TYR A 243 13.15 -8.38 -5.58
C TYR A 243 14.62 -8.09 -5.24
N GLY A 244 15.33 -9.05 -4.64
CA GLY A 244 16.74 -8.90 -4.28
C GLY A 244 17.63 -8.63 -5.49
N ILE A 245 17.48 -9.44 -6.54
CA ILE A 245 18.22 -9.31 -7.79
C ILE A 245 18.03 -7.90 -8.39
N ALA A 246 16.81 -7.37 -8.44
CA ALA A 246 16.55 -6.03 -8.95
C ALA A 246 17.28 -4.93 -8.13
N HIS A 247 17.34 -5.06 -6.81
CA HIS A 247 18.08 -4.12 -5.95
C HIS A 247 19.59 -4.23 -6.11
N LEU A 248 20.13 -5.45 -6.28
CA LEU A 248 21.55 -5.66 -6.54
C LEU A 248 21.97 -5.10 -7.90
N VAL A 249 21.17 -5.32 -8.93
CA VAL A 249 21.38 -4.71 -10.25
C VAL A 249 21.33 -3.19 -10.13
N ARG A 250 20.36 -2.62 -9.40
CA ARG A 250 20.29 -1.18 -9.13
C ARG A 250 21.57 -0.67 -8.47
N LEU A 251 22.05 -1.34 -7.42
CA LEU A 251 23.27 -0.95 -6.71
C LEU A 251 24.51 -1.01 -7.63
N GLY A 252 24.63 -2.06 -8.46
CA GLY A 252 25.70 -2.17 -9.46
C GLY A 252 25.67 -1.09 -10.53
N LEU A 253 24.47 -0.76 -11.04
CA LEU A 253 24.26 0.34 -12.00
C LEU A 253 24.57 1.71 -11.36
N LEU A 254 24.16 1.95 -10.13
CA LEU A 254 24.46 3.19 -9.39
C LEU A 254 25.95 3.34 -9.10
N ALA A 255 26.62 2.25 -8.70
CA ALA A 255 28.08 2.23 -8.52
C ALA A 255 28.80 2.54 -9.84
N SER A 256 28.36 1.93 -10.95
CA SER A 256 28.91 2.19 -12.29
C SER A 256 28.69 3.63 -12.72
N ALA A 257 27.48 4.16 -12.51
CA ALA A 257 27.16 5.56 -12.81
C ALA A 257 28.00 6.52 -11.96
N ALA A 258 28.29 6.21 -10.69
CA ALA A 258 29.09 7.05 -9.80
C ALA A 258 30.48 7.40 -10.38
N PHE A 259 31.12 6.47 -11.10
CA PHE A 259 32.41 6.73 -11.76
C PHE A 259 32.30 7.82 -12.83
N LEU A 260 31.22 7.82 -13.63
CA LEU A 260 30.98 8.78 -14.70
C LEU A 260 30.34 10.09 -14.20
N LEU A 261 29.65 10.06 -13.06
CA LEU A 261 29.10 11.26 -12.43
C LEU A 261 30.19 12.17 -11.85
N ARG A 262 31.33 11.61 -11.39
CA ARG A 262 32.48 12.39 -10.89
C ARG A 262 32.98 13.42 -11.92
N PRO A 263 33.37 13.05 -13.16
CA PRO A 263 33.81 14.02 -14.16
C PRO A 263 32.67 14.94 -14.59
N LEU A 264 31.43 14.44 -14.71
CA LEU A 264 30.26 15.27 -15.04
C LEU A 264 30.05 16.42 -14.05
N PHE A 265 30.22 16.14 -12.76
CA PHE A 265 30.01 17.14 -11.72
C PHE A 265 31.20 18.09 -11.57
N ALA A 266 32.39 17.69 -12.02
CA ALA A 266 33.57 18.56 -12.08
C ALA A 266 33.56 19.49 -13.31
N GLY A 267 33.10 19.01 -14.47
CA GLY A 267 33.20 19.71 -15.74
C GLY A 267 32.34 19.11 -16.86
N PRO A 268 32.27 19.75 -18.04
CA PRO A 268 31.60 19.16 -19.20
C PRO A 268 32.21 17.79 -19.51
N VAL A 269 31.36 16.80 -19.80
CA VAL A 269 31.79 15.45 -20.22
C VAL A 269 31.58 15.26 -21.72
N GLY A 270 32.26 14.25 -22.27
CA GLY A 270 32.08 13.88 -23.68
C GLY A 270 30.67 13.36 -23.95
N ARG A 271 30.28 13.36 -25.23
CA ARG A 271 28.98 12.81 -25.67
C ARG A 271 28.84 11.32 -25.31
N ALA A 272 29.93 10.56 -25.43
CA ALA A 272 29.96 9.13 -25.09
C ALA A 272 29.61 8.89 -23.61
N ASP A 273 30.28 9.58 -22.68
CA ASP A 273 30.01 9.47 -21.24
C ASP A 273 28.56 9.84 -20.91
N GLY A 274 28.03 10.88 -21.57
CA GLY A 274 26.62 11.27 -21.43
C GLY A 274 25.64 10.20 -21.90
N ILE A 275 25.92 9.54 -23.02
CA ILE A 275 25.11 8.42 -23.54
C ILE A 275 25.18 7.23 -22.59
N ILE A 276 26.38 6.87 -22.11
CA ILE A 276 26.56 5.77 -21.16
C ILE A 276 25.80 6.05 -19.86
N LEU A 277 25.89 7.27 -19.32
CA LEU A 277 25.11 7.67 -18.15
C LEU A 277 23.60 7.60 -18.40
N ALA A 278 23.12 7.98 -19.58
CA ALA A 278 21.71 7.86 -19.93
C ALA A 278 21.26 6.40 -20.02
N ILE A 279 22.09 5.50 -20.56
CA ILE A 279 21.83 4.05 -20.61
C ILE A 279 21.80 3.47 -19.21
N LEU A 280 22.81 3.76 -18.37
CA LEU A 280 22.88 3.28 -16.98
C LEU A 280 21.71 3.81 -16.15
N GLY A 281 21.39 5.10 -16.27
CA GLY A 281 20.24 5.71 -15.58
C GLY A 281 18.92 5.12 -16.06
N GLY A 282 18.76 4.92 -17.37
CA GLY A 282 17.60 4.25 -17.97
C GLY A 282 17.44 2.84 -17.43
N ALA A 283 18.48 2.01 -17.49
CA ALA A 283 18.47 0.66 -16.95
C ALA A 283 18.15 0.63 -15.44
N ALA A 284 18.67 1.58 -14.67
CA ALA A 284 18.38 1.67 -13.24
C ALA A 284 16.89 1.95 -12.98
N LEU A 285 16.21 2.76 -13.80
CA LEU A 285 14.78 3.03 -13.65
C LEU A 285 13.92 1.76 -13.78
N PHE A 286 14.29 0.82 -14.66
CA PHE A 286 13.57 -0.44 -14.84
C PHE A 286 13.64 -1.36 -13.61
N THR A 287 14.62 -1.18 -12.73
CA THR A 287 14.75 -2.01 -11.52
C THR A 287 13.63 -1.80 -10.49
N TRP A 288 12.88 -0.70 -10.53
CA TRP A 288 11.71 -0.50 -9.66
C TRP A 288 10.50 -1.32 -10.11
N PRO A 289 9.98 -1.17 -11.34
CA PRO A 289 8.81 -1.93 -11.77
C PRO A 289 9.06 -3.43 -11.85
N LEU A 290 10.30 -3.86 -12.13
CA LEU A 290 10.68 -5.28 -12.09
C LEU A 290 10.61 -5.89 -10.68
N ALA A 291 10.67 -5.06 -9.63
CA ALA A 291 10.59 -5.50 -8.24
C ALA A 291 9.18 -5.34 -7.63
N GLY A 292 8.18 -4.91 -8.42
CA GLY A 292 6.84 -4.58 -7.92
C GLY A 292 5.72 -5.08 -8.83
N HIS A 293 4.50 -4.56 -8.60
CA HIS A 293 3.26 -5.03 -9.23
C HIS A 293 3.26 -4.99 -10.76
N ALA A 294 4.01 -4.08 -11.39
CA ALA A 294 4.09 -4.00 -12.84
C ALA A 294 4.53 -5.33 -13.49
N ALA A 295 5.47 -6.04 -12.84
CA ALA A 295 5.92 -7.35 -13.29
C ALA A 295 4.88 -8.47 -13.12
N ALA A 296 3.90 -8.27 -12.23
CA ALA A 296 2.79 -9.19 -11.97
C ALA A 296 1.48 -8.78 -12.68
N SER A 297 1.53 -7.79 -13.58
CA SER A 297 0.37 -7.32 -14.32
C SER A 297 -0.03 -8.27 -15.47
N PRO A 298 -1.25 -8.16 -16.05
CA PRO A 298 -1.66 -9.00 -17.17
C PRO A 298 -0.86 -8.71 -18.46
N ALA A 299 -0.21 -7.55 -18.50
CA ALA A 299 0.68 -7.13 -19.60
C ALA A 299 2.04 -6.68 -19.04
N PRO A 300 2.88 -7.59 -18.49
CA PRO A 300 4.07 -7.24 -17.72
C PRO A 300 5.02 -6.30 -18.46
N ALA A 301 5.29 -6.58 -19.73
CA ALA A 301 6.20 -5.77 -20.54
C ALA A 301 5.71 -4.32 -20.71
N VAL A 302 4.41 -4.14 -20.92
CA VAL A 302 3.80 -2.81 -21.08
C VAL A 302 3.84 -2.06 -19.75
N SER A 303 3.36 -2.69 -18.67
CA SER A 303 3.33 -2.07 -17.33
C SER A 303 4.73 -1.69 -16.84
N VAL A 304 5.72 -2.57 -17.04
CA VAL A 304 7.11 -2.29 -16.67
C VAL A 304 7.67 -1.08 -17.44
N LEU A 305 7.39 -1.01 -18.74
CA LEU A 305 7.83 0.12 -19.57
C LEU A 305 7.15 1.42 -19.15
N VAL A 306 5.81 1.43 -19.01
CA VAL A 306 5.10 2.66 -18.67
C VAL A 306 5.44 3.12 -17.26
N ASP A 307 5.63 2.23 -16.28
CA ASP A 307 6.08 2.61 -14.95
C ASP A 307 7.50 3.20 -14.96
N ALA A 308 8.43 2.62 -15.71
CA ALA A 308 9.77 3.19 -15.87
C ALA A 308 9.73 4.58 -16.53
N VAL A 309 8.88 4.75 -17.55
CA VAL A 309 8.64 6.05 -18.22
C VAL A 309 8.00 7.05 -17.25
N HIS A 310 7.03 6.63 -16.45
CA HIS A 310 6.35 7.47 -15.47
C HIS A 310 7.34 7.97 -14.41
N LEU A 311 8.14 7.06 -13.84
CA LEU A 311 9.15 7.35 -12.83
C LEU A 311 10.27 8.24 -13.39
N GLY A 312 10.78 7.93 -14.58
CA GLY A 312 11.81 8.73 -15.25
C GLY A 312 11.33 10.15 -15.58
N SER A 313 10.09 10.27 -16.09
CA SER A 313 9.47 11.55 -16.41
C SER A 313 9.30 12.43 -15.17
N MET A 314 8.84 11.82 -14.07
CA MET A 314 8.74 12.49 -12.77
C MET A 314 10.12 12.98 -12.28
N ALA A 315 11.15 12.13 -12.37
CA ALA A 315 12.50 12.47 -11.92
C ALA A 315 13.13 13.60 -12.74
N VAL A 316 12.94 13.59 -14.07
CA VAL A 316 13.38 14.67 -14.97
C VAL A 316 12.67 15.97 -14.63
N TRP A 317 11.33 15.97 -14.60
CA TRP A 317 10.53 17.18 -14.39
C TRP A 317 10.79 17.81 -13.03
N LEU A 318 10.62 17.06 -11.94
CA LEU A 318 10.69 17.60 -10.59
C LEU A 318 12.13 17.83 -10.14
N GLY A 319 13.06 16.94 -10.48
CA GLY A 319 14.47 17.13 -10.17
C GLY A 319 15.05 18.38 -10.83
N GLY A 320 14.66 18.67 -12.07
CA GLY A 320 15.10 19.91 -12.73
C GLY A 320 14.36 21.16 -12.23
N LEU A 321 13.11 21.06 -11.75
CA LEU A 321 12.45 22.16 -11.01
C LEU A 321 13.22 22.50 -9.72
N VAL A 322 13.72 21.50 -8.99
CA VAL A 322 14.61 21.72 -7.83
C VAL A 322 15.85 22.51 -8.24
N MET A 323 16.50 22.13 -9.35
CA MET A 323 17.66 22.85 -9.88
C MET A 323 17.34 24.30 -10.26
N LEU A 324 16.19 24.50 -10.91
CA LEU A 324 15.71 25.81 -11.32
C LEU A 324 15.48 26.71 -10.10
N ALA A 325 14.78 26.22 -9.08
CA ALA A 325 14.42 26.96 -7.87
C ALA A 325 15.61 27.21 -6.93
N ALA A 326 16.43 26.19 -6.68
CA ALA A 326 17.49 26.22 -5.69
C ALA A 326 18.75 26.94 -6.19
N PHE A 327 19.01 26.93 -7.50
CA PHE A 327 20.25 27.48 -8.06
C PHE A 327 20.04 28.48 -9.20
N LEU A 328 19.41 28.07 -10.31
CA LEU A 328 19.40 28.89 -11.53
C LEU A 328 18.64 30.22 -11.34
N LEU A 329 17.41 30.20 -10.82
CA LEU A 329 16.64 31.42 -10.55
C LEU A 329 17.26 32.33 -9.48
N ARG A 330 18.26 31.84 -8.73
CA ARG A 330 18.97 32.60 -7.69
C ARG A 330 20.31 33.16 -8.15
N ARG A 331 20.95 32.56 -9.16
CA ARG A 331 22.36 32.81 -9.50
C ARG A 331 22.61 33.14 -10.97
N ALA A 332 21.74 32.67 -11.86
CA ALA A 332 21.86 32.93 -13.29
C ALA A 332 21.39 34.36 -13.61
N ASN A 333 22.03 34.99 -14.59
CA ASN A 333 21.63 36.29 -15.09
C ASN A 333 20.45 36.17 -16.08
N GLU A 334 19.88 37.30 -16.51
CA GLU A 334 18.70 37.32 -17.38
C GLU A 334 18.96 36.67 -18.75
N ARG A 335 20.15 36.84 -19.33
CA ARG A 335 20.52 36.24 -20.62
C ARG A 335 20.63 34.71 -20.52
N GLU A 336 21.29 34.22 -19.47
CA GLU A 336 21.39 32.78 -19.16
C GLU A 336 19.99 32.19 -18.96
N LEU A 337 19.12 32.86 -18.20
CA LEU A 337 17.74 32.41 -17.99
C LEU A 337 16.91 32.44 -19.27
N ALA A 338 17.06 33.47 -20.11
CA ALA A 338 16.37 33.58 -21.39
C ALA A 338 16.73 32.43 -22.35
N ALA A 339 17.97 31.93 -22.30
CA ALA A 339 18.40 30.77 -23.08
C ALA A 339 17.93 29.43 -22.48
N ILE A 340 17.96 29.29 -21.15
CA ILE A 340 17.67 28.03 -20.45
C ILE A 340 16.17 27.77 -20.35
N LEU A 341 15.37 28.78 -20.00
CA LEU A 341 13.95 28.61 -19.68
C LEU A 341 13.12 28.03 -20.83
N PRO A 342 13.29 28.42 -22.11
CA PRO A 342 12.56 27.80 -23.22
C PRO A 342 12.88 26.32 -23.39
N ILE A 343 14.16 25.94 -23.27
CA ILE A 343 14.60 24.54 -23.39
C ILE A 343 14.04 23.71 -22.23
N TRP A 344 14.20 24.21 -21.01
CA TRP A 344 13.63 23.59 -19.81
C TRP A 344 12.11 23.43 -19.90
N SER A 345 11.40 24.45 -20.39
CA SER A 345 9.94 24.39 -20.55
C SER A 345 9.52 23.30 -21.54
N ARG A 346 10.27 23.08 -22.62
CA ARG A 346 10.02 21.98 -23.56
C ARG A 346 10.23 20.62 -22.89
N TRP A 347 11.34 20.46 -22.16
CA TRP A 347 11.62 19.22 -21.43
C TRP A 347 10.56 18.91 -20.37
N ALA A 348 10.17 19.90 -19.57
CA ALA A 348 9.11 19.75 -18.57
C ALA A 348 7.77 19.39 -19.23
N THR A 349 7.44 19.98 -20.38
CA THR A 349 6.20 19.66 -21.11
C THR A 349 6.21 18.22 -21.63
N LEU A 350 7.32 17.79 -22.24
CA LEU A 350 7.49 16.41 -22.73
C LEU A 350 7.43 15.39 -21.59
N ALA A 351 8.12 15.67 -20.48
CA ALA A 351 8.10 14.81 -19.29
C ALA A 351 6.69 14.72 -18.70
N VAL A 352 5.97 15.85 -18.56
CA VAL A 352 4.58 15.83 -18.08
C VAL A 352 3.65 15.07 -19.02
N ALA A 353 3.81 15.25 -20.34
CA ALA A 353 3.01 14.51 -21.33
C ALA A 353 3.27 13.00 -21.27
N ALA A 354 4.54 12.59 -21.19
CA ALA A 354 4.92 11.18 -21.03
C ALA A 354 4.43 10.60 -19.70
N LEU A 355 4.51 11.36 -18.61
CA LEU A 355 3.97 10.99 -17.30
C LEU A 355 2.46 10.75 -17.35
N LEU A 356 1.70 11.64 -18.00
CA LEU A 356 0.26 11.53 -18.17
C LEU A 356 -0.12 10.32 -19.03
N LEU A 357 0.56 10.13 -20.17
CA LEU A 357 0.31 9.00 -21.05
C LEU A 357 0.59 7.67 -20.32
N ALA A 358 1.78 7.55 -19.72
CA ALA A 358 2.17 6.36 -18.96
C ALA A 358 1.20 6.09 -17.80
N GLY A 359 0.85 7.11 -17.02
CA GLY A 359 -0.09 6.98 -15.90
C GLY A 359 -1.50 6.61 -16.35
N THR A 360 -1.93 7.06 -17.53
CA THR A 360 -3.24 6.69 -18.11
C THR A 360 -3.23 5.24 -18.55
N VAL A 361 -2.19 4.79 -19.26
CA VAL A 361 -2.06 3.37 -19.65
C VAL A 361 -2.02 2.48 -18.41
N GLN A 362 -1.23 2.84 -17.40
CA GLN A 362 -1.15 2.09 -16.15
C GLN A 362 -2.50 2.05 -15.42
N ALA A 363 -3.23 3.17 -15.37
CA ALA A 363 -4.57 3.22 -14.78
C ALA A 363 -5.57 2.32 -15.51
N LEU A 364 -5.55 2.29 -16.84
CA LEU A 364 -6.42 1.41 -17.64
C LEU A 364 -6.15 -0.07 -17.35
N ILE A 365 -4.87 -0.45 -17.21
CA ILE A 365 -4.45 -1.82 -16.90
C ILE A 365 -4.88 -2.21 -15.48
N GLU A 366 -4.60 -1.37 -14.48
CA GLU A 366 -4.77 -1.74 -13.07
C GLU A 366 -6.19 -1.54 -12.54
N VAL A 367 -7.00 -0.68 -13.16
CA VAL A 367 -8.42 -0.46 -12.79
C VAL A 367 -9.34 -1.42 -13.53
N ALA A 368 -9.08 -1.69 -14.80
CA ALA A 368 -9.84 -2.57 -15.70
C ALA A 368 -11.32 -2.21 -15.95
N THR A 369 -12.08 -1.72 -14.95
CA THR A 369 -13.52 -1.42 -15.07
C THR A 369 -13.91 -0.11 -14.40
N LEU A 370 -14.97 0.55 -14.89
CA LEU A 370 -15.49 1.79 -14.27
C LEU A 370 -16.00 1.56 -12.84
N LYS A 371 -16.59 0.40 -12.57
CA LYS A 371 -17.05 0.05 -11.22
C LYS A 371 -15.87 0.00 -10.24
N ALA A 372 -14.77 -0.65 -10.62
CA ALA A 372 -13.58 -0.73 -9.79
C ALA A 372 -12.93 0.65 -9.53
N LEU A 373 -13.14 1.64 -10.41
CA LEU A 373 -12.65 3.00 -10.21
C LEU A 373 -13.31 3.71 -9.01
N PHE A 374 -14.60 3.45 -8.75
CA PHE A 374 -15.35 4.12 -7.69
C PHE A 374 -15.48 3.27 -6.42
N ASP A 375 -15.52 1.94 -6.58
CA ASP A 375 -15.83 1.02 -5.48
C ASP A 375 -14.58 0.52 -4.73
N THR A 376 -13.37 0.74 -5.28
CA THR A 376 -12.12 0.29 -4.65
C THR A 376 -11.33 1.45 -4.08
N THR A 377 -10.62 1.21 -2.98
CA THR A 377 -9.69 2.19 -2.39
C THR A 377 -8.64 2.66 -3.39
N TYR A 378 -8.13 1.74 -4.23
CA TYR A 378 -7.18 2.08 -5.29
C TYR A 378 -7.78 3.06 -6.29
N GLY A 379 -9.00 2.80 -6.77
CA GLY A 379 -9.71 3.68 -7.70
C GLY A 379 -9.97 5.07 -7.10
N GLN A 380 -10.38 5.13 -5.84
CA GLN A 380 -10.60 6.39 -5.12
C GLN A 380 -9.31 7.19 -4.91
N LEU A 381 -8.20 6.52 -4.54
CA LEU A 381 -6.88 7.15 -4.46
C LEU A 381 -6.40 7.65 -5.82
N LEU A 382 -6.70 6.93 -6.90
CA LEU A 382 -6.38 7.34 -8.25
C LEU A 382 -7.17 8.60 -8.66
N LEU A 383 -8.47 8.66 -8.36
CA LEU A 383 -9.28 9.86 -8.57
C LEU A 383 -8.74 11.05 -7.77
N ALA A 384 -8.36 10.84 -6.52
CA ALA A 384 -7.73 11.87 -5.70
C ALA A 384 -6.39 12.34 -6.31
N LYS A 385 -5.55 11.42 -6.80
CA LYS A 385 -4.29 11.74 -7.50
C LYS A 385 -4.55 12.56 -8.76
N ILE A 386 -5.56 12.19 -9.57
CA ILE A 386 -5.95 12.94 -10.77
C ILE A 386 -6.43 14.36 -10.40
N GLY A 387 -7.32 14.49 -9.41
CA GLY A 387 -7.81 15.78 -8.95
C GLY A 387 -6.70 16.69 -8.42
N LEU A 388 -5.79 16.16 -7.61
CA LEU A 388 -4.61 16.89 -7.13
C LEU A 388 -3.66 17.28 -8.26
N PHE A 389 -3.48 16.41 -9.26
CA PHE A 389 -2.66 16.72 -10.42
C PHE A 389 -3.27 17.85 -11.26
N VAL A 390 -4.58 17.82 -11.51
CA VAL A 390 -5.30 18.92 -12.17
C VAL A 390 -5.14 20.22 -11.39
N LEU A 391 -5.22 20.17 -10.05
CA LEU A 391 -4.97 21.32 -9.19
C LEU A 391 -3.54 21.86 -9.34
N VAL A 392 -2.51 20.99 -9.39
CA VAL A 392 -1.12 21.40 -9.64
C VAL A 392 -1.00 22.14 -10.97
N ILE A 393 -1.56 21.59 -12.05
CA ILE A 393 -1.50 22.21 -13.37
C ILE A 393 -2.26 23.54 -13.39
N ALA A 394 -3.43 23.63 -12.76
CA ALA A 394 -4.21 24.86 -12.64
C ALA A 394 -3.44 25.95 -11.87
N VAL A 395 -2.85 25.61 -10.72
CA VAL A 395 -2.02 26.54 -9.94
C VAL A 395 -0.78 26.97 -10.73
N ALA A 396 -0.12 26.04 -11.43
CA ALA A 396 1.03 26.35 -12.28
C ALA A 396 0.63 27.29 -13.42
N ALA A 397 -0.50 27.03 -14.10
CA ALA A 397 -1.02 27.88 -15.17
C ALA A 397 -1.41 29.27 -14.67
N TYR A 398 -2.16 29.36 -13.55
CA TYR A 398 -2.52 30.62 -12.92
C TYR A 398 -1.28 31.40 -12.50
N SER A 399 -0.32 30.75 -11.86
CA SER A 399 0.92 31.38 -11.43
C SER A 399 1.75 31.87 -12.61
N ARG A 400 1.81 31.11 -13.72
CA ARG A 400 2.46 31.57 -14.96
C ARG A 400 1.74 32.75 -15.58
N ALA A 401 0.40 32.75 -15.61
CA ALA A 401 -0.39 33.88 -16.13
C ALA A 401 -0.21 35.14 -15.28
N LEU A 402 -0.20 34.99 -13.95
CA LEU A 402 0.02 36.07 -13.00
C LEU A 402 1.42 36.65 -13.09
N VAL A 403 2.43 35.77 -13.26
CA VAL A 403 3.80 36.19 -13.54
C VAL A 403 3.83 36.91 -14.88
N ARG A 404 3.28 36.40 -15.98
CA ARG A 404 3.26 37.11 -17.28
C ARG A 404 2.61 38.49 -17.18
N ARG A 405 1.46 38.60 -16.51
CA ARG A 405 0.75 39.88 -16.29
C ARG A 405 1.54 40.87 -15.42
N ARG A 406 2.35 40.39 -14.47
CA ARG A 406 3.18 41.23 -13.57
C ARG A 406 4.64 41.36 -14.00
N ALA A 407 5.11 40.54 -14.94
CA ALA A 407 6.48 40.45 -15.44
C ALA A 407 6.75 41.36 -16.63
N ALA A 408 5.81 42.25 -16.97
CA ALA A 408 6.14 43.52 -17.62
C ALA A 408 7.22 44.33 -16.82
N VAL A 409 7.61 43.88 -15.62
CA VAL A 409 8.57 44.55 -14.71
C VAL A 409 9.79 43.67 -14.33
N GLY A 410 10.15 42.61 -15.05
CA GLY A 410 11.47 41.95 -14.90
C GLY A 410 11.86 41.48 -13.48
N ARG A 411 11.01 40.73 -12.76
CA ARG A 411 11.24 40.32 -11.35
C ARG A 411 11.40 38.80 -11.14
N PRO A 412 12.62 38.25 -11.11
CA PRO A 412 12.90 36.82 -10.86
C PRO A 412 12.29 36.25 -9.57
N GLY A 413 12.07 37.09 -8.55
CA GLY A 413 11.51 36.69 -7.26
C GLY A 413 10.04 36.24 -7.31
N ALA A 414 9.24 36.70 -8.28
CA ALA A 414 7.87 36.23 -8.45
C ALA A 414 7.83 34.81 -9.05
N MET A 415 8.66 34.56 -10.07
CA MET A 415 8.82 33.24 -10.69
C MET A 415 9.36 32.20 -9.71
N ARG A 416 10.31 32.56 -8.84
CA ARG A 416 10.79 31.65 -7.80
C ARG A 416 9.68 31.24 -6.82
N ARG A 417 8.81 32.16 -6.41
CA ARG A 417 7.69 31.84 -5.50
C ARG A 417 6.68 30.90 -6.18
N ALA A 418 6.40 31.11 -7.45
CA ALA A 418 5.60 30.21 -8.28
C ALA A 418 6.16 28.79 -8.28
N VAL A 419 7.45 28.64 -8.61
CA VAL A 419 8.10 27.32 -8.69
C VAL A 419 8.18 26.64 -7.32
N VAL A 420 8.39 27.39 -6.23
CA VAL A 420 8.38 26.82 -4.87
C VAL A 420 6.98 26.34 -4.47
N ALA A 421 5.93 27.08 -4.82
CA ALA A 421 4.55 26.64 -4.60
C ALA A 421 4.23 25.37 -5.43
N GLU A 422 4.66 25.33 -6.70
CA GLU A 422 4.52 24.15 -7.57
C GLU A 422 5.23 22.93 -6.97
N LEU A 423 6.49 23.08 -6.50
CA LEU A 423 7.23 22.01 -5.82
C LEU A 423 6.53 21.52 -4.54
N ALA A 424 5.96 22.44 -3.75
CA ALA A 424 5.32 22.09 -2.49
C ALA A 424 3.99 21.33 -2.70
N ILE A 425 3.19 21.73 -3.70
CA ILE A 425 1.96 20.99 -4.04
C ILE A 425 2.32 19.64 -4.67
N THR A 426 3.35 19.58 -5.52
CA THR A 426 3.77 18.28 -6.07
C THR A 426 4.31 17.34 -5.00
N ALA A 427 4.94 17.83 -3.93
CA ALA A 427 5.32 16.99 -2.79
C ALA A 427 4.09 16.30 -2.15
N VAL A 428 2.94 16.98 -2.10
CA VAL A 428 1.66 16.39 -1.65
C VAL A 428 1.18 15.32 -2.63
N VAL A 429 1.24 15.58 -3.94
CA VAL A 429 0.90 14.57 -4.98
C VAL A 429 1.78 13.33 -4.86
N LEU A 430 3.07 13.49 -4.56
CA LEU A 430 3.98 12.37 -4.33
C LEU A 430 3.61 11.57 -3.08
N GLY A 431 3.17 12.24 -2.01
CA GLY A 431 2.62 11.58 -0.81
C GLY A 431 1.42 10.69 -1.14
N VAL A 432 0.42 11.23 -1.84
CA VAL A 432 -0.77 10.46 -2.27
C VAL A 432 -0.41 9.35 -3.27
N THR A 433 0.57 9.59 -4.14
CA THR A 433 1.02 8.58 -5.09
C THR A 433 1.62 7.37 -4.39
N ALA A 434 2.31 7.56 -3.27
CA ALA A 434 2.97 6.46 -2.59
C ALA A 434 2.07 5.71 -1.61
N THR A 435 0.96 6.30 -1.15
CA THR A 435 -0.14 5.50 -0.59
C THR A 435 -0.79 4.64 -1.67
N LEU A 436 -0.94 5.16 -2.88
CA LEU A 436 -1.50 4.43 -4.02
C LEU A 436 -0.61 3.27 -4.48
N VAL A 437 0.71 3.46 -4.56
CA VAL A 437 1.68 2.42 -4.96
C VAL A 437 1.70 1.23 -3.99
N GLN A 438 1.26 1.42 -2.75
CA GLN A 438 1.19 0.36 -1.75
C GLN A 438 -0.22 -0.18 -1.56
N SER A 439 -1.19 0.31 -2.35
CA SER A 439 -2.53 -0.25 -2.40
C SER A 439 -2.61 -1.26 -3.53
N THR A 440 -3.44 -2.26 -3.34
CA THR A 440 -3.67 -3.28 -4.36
C THR A 440 -4.35 -2.72 -5.57
N PRO A 441 -3.93 -3.13 -6.79
CA PRO A 441 -4.66 -2.83 -8.00
C PRO A 441 -6.17 -3.06 -7.89
N ALA A 442 -6.94 -2.08 -8.38
CA ALA A 442 -8.39 -2.10 -8.36
C ALA A 442 -8.99 -3.35 -9.04
N ARG A 443 -8.35 -3.88 -10.10
CA ARG A 443 -8.76 -5.13 -10.76
C ARG A 443 -8.72 -6.35 -9.83
N THR A 444 -7.70 -6.42 -8.97
CA THR A 444 -7.48 -7.53 -8.05
C THR A 444 -8.45 -7.40 -6.88
N ALA A 445 -8.66 -6.18 -6.37
CA ALA A 445 -9.67 -5.89 -5.35
C ALA A 445 -11.11 -6.14 -5.83
N ALA A 446 -11.42 -5.84 -7.10
CA ALA A 446 -12.74 -6.06 -7.67
C ALA A 446 -13.05 -7.55 -7.92
N ALA A 447 -12.04 -8.38 -8.19
CA ALA A 447 -12.19 -9.82 -8.33
C ALA A 447 -12.68 -10.52 -7.04
N ASN A 448 -12.42 -9.93 -5.87
CA ASN A 448 -12.85 -10.47 -4.57
C ASN A 448 -14.33 -10.31 -4.25
N VAL A 449 -15.03 -9.37 -4.91
CA VAL A 449 -16.47 -9.18 -4.67
C VAL A 449 -17.27 -10.43 -5.07
N ALA A 450 -16.65 -11.35 -5.81
CA ALA A 450 -17.23 -12.63 -6.22
C ALA A 450 -16.85 -13.85 -5.35
N GLY A 451 -16.02 -13.73 -4.29
CA GLY A 451 -15.52 -14.93 -3.59
C GLY A 451 -14.92 -14.79 -2.17
N SER A 452 -14.78 -13.59 -1.61
CA SER A 452 -14.35 -13.41 -0.21
C SER A 452 -15.22 -12.33 0.43
N SER A 453 -16.25 -12.70 1.20
CA SER A 453 -17.22 -11.76 1.75
C SER A 453 -16.58 -10.84 2.79
N ALA A 454 -16.11 -9.68 2.34
CA ALA A 454 -16.09 -8.46 3.14
C ALA A 454 -17.54 -8.12 3.49
N GLY A 455 -18.06 -8.79 4.52
CA GLY A 455 -19.49 -8.90 4.80
C GLY A 455 -19.79 -10.08 5.72
N TYR A 456 -18.91 -11.05 5.91
CA TYR A 456 -19.20 -12.16 6.82
C TYR A 456 -18.98 -11.77 8.29
N PHE A 457 -19.98 -11.97 9.16
CA PHE A 457 -19.86 -11.86 10.61
C PHE A 457 -20.07 -13.22 11.26
N SER A 458 -19.20 -13.62 12.18
CA SER A 458 -19.36 -14.84 12.97
C SER A 458 -18.99 -14.62 14.44
N THR A 459 -19.77 -15.22 15.34
CA THR A 459 -19.51 -15.21 16.78
C THR A 459 -20.09 -16.44 17.45
N THR A 460 -19.57 -16.79 18.63
CA THR A 460 -20.13 -17.85 19.49
C THR A 460 -20.59 -17.23 20.79
N LEU A 461 -21.86 -17.46 21.12
CA LEU A 461 -22.52 -17.00 22.33
C LEU A 461 -22.78 -18.19 23.25
N THR A 462 -22.65 -18.01 24.56
CA THR A 462 -22.84 -19.10 25.52
C THR A 462 -23.94 -18.78 26.53
N SER A 463 -24.65 -19.81 26.94
CA SER A 463 -25.61 -19.83 28.05
C SER A 463 -25.35 -21.06 28.93
N PRO A 464 -25.96 -21.18 30.11
CA PRO A 464 -25.81 -22.37 30.94
C PRO A 464 -26.31 -23.67 30.29
N ILE A 465 -27.19 -23.58 29.29
CA ILE A 465 -27.86 -24.75 28.69
C ILE A 465 -27.49 -25.00 27.22
N TYR A 466 -26.88 -24.02 26.53
CA TYR A 466 -26.36 -24.19 25.16
C TYR A 466 -25.24 -23.20 24.83
N SER A 467 -24.40 -23.55 23.87
CA SER A 467 -23.54 -22.67 23.08
C SER A 467 -24.17 -22.47 21.70
N LEU A 468 -24.12 -21.25 21.17
CA LEU A 468 -24.75 -20.86 19.91
C LEU A 468 -23.72 -20.19 19.01
N GLN A 469 -23.39 -20.83 17.90
CA GLN A 469 -22.63 -20.21 16.82
C GLN A 469 -23.57 -19.47 15.89
N VAL A 470 -23.25 -18.20 15.65
CA VAL A 470 -24.02 -17.29 14.81
C VAL A 470 -23.15 -16.90 13.63
N GLU A 471 -23.68 -17.02 12.44
CA GLU A 471 -23.03 -16.59 11.20
C GLU A 471 -24.01 -15.72 10.42
N LEU A 472 -23.56 -14.57 9.94
CA LEU A 472 -24.40 -13.61 9.23
C LEU A 472 -23.68 -13.10 7.99
N ASP A 473 -24.32 -13.29 6.83
CA ASP A 473 -23.75 -13.01 5.52
C ASP A 473 -24.78 -12.40 4.54
N PRO A 474 -24.52 -11.24 3.94
CA PRO A 474 -23.43 -10.32 4.25
C PRO A 474 -23.90 -9.25 5.25
N ALA A 475 -23.24 -9.14 6.41
CA ALA A 475 -23.31 -8.15 7.50
C ALA A 475 -23.19 -6.68 7.07
N GLN A 476 -24.14 -6.28 6.23
CA GLN A 476 -24.25 -4.97 5.60
C GLN A 476 -25.73 -4.62 5.42
N ARG A 477 -26.00 -3.36 5.12
CA ARG A 477 -27.37 -2.89 4.87
C ARG A 477 -28.05 -3.67 3.73
N GLY A 478 -29.33 -3.94 3.89
CA GLY A 478 -30.13 -4.72 2.94
C GLY A 478 -30.22 -6.18 3.38
N ASN A 479 -30.33 -7.10 2.42
CA ASN A 479 -30.60 -8.50 2.73
C ASN A 479 -29.36 -9.20 3.29
N ASN A 480 -29.56 -9.88 4.42
CA ASN A 480 -28.61 -10.69 5.13
C ASN A 480 -29.23 -12.08 5.33
N SER A 481 -28.43 -13.11 5.15
CA SER A 481 -28.73 -14.46 5.60
C SER A 481 -28.08 -14.69 6.97
N ILE A 482 -28.73 -15.48 7.82
CA ILE A 482 -28.22 -15.84 9.13
C ILE A 482 -28.29 -17.35 9.34
N HIS A 483 -27.19 -17.95 9.78
CA HIS A 483 -27.12 -19.36 10.17
C HIS A 483 -26.83 -19.45 11.67
N LEU A 484 -27.57 -20.33 12.34
CA LEU A 484 -27.52 -20.53 13.78
C LEU A 484 -27.28 -22.00 14.11
N TYR A 485 -26.19 -22.31 14.79
CA TYR A 485 -25.87 -23.69 15.19
C TYR A 485 -25.82 -23.80 16.72
N ALA A 486 -26.66 -24.66 17.29
CA ALA A 486 -26.74 -24.90 18.73
C ALA A 486 -25.95 -26.14 19.15
N TYR A 487 -25.25 -26.01 20.27
CA TYR A 487 -24.46 -27.04 20.91
C TYR A 487 -24.73 -27.07 22.41
N THR A 488 -24.54 -28.23 23.06
CA THR A 488 -24.49 -28.36 24.52
C THR A 488 -23.25 -27.64 25.06
N PRO A 489 -23.18 -27.32 26.36
CA PRO A 489 -21.95 -26.80 26.98
C PRO A 489 -20.73 -27.70 26.78
N ASP A 490 -20.94 -29.02 26.64
CA ASP A 490 -19.90 -30.01 26.32
C ASP A 490 -19.67 -30.17 24.79
N ASN A 491 -20.11 -29.21 23.98
CA ASN A 491 -19.88 -29.11 22.53
C ASN A 491 -20.46 -30.25 21.67
N ARG A 492 -21.53 -30.93 22.11
CA ARG A 492 -22.33 -31.85 21.26
C ARG A 492 -23.48 -31.11 20.59
N PRO A 493 -23.92 -31.47 19.37
CA PRO A 493 -25.12 -30.90 18.74
C PRO A 493 -26.30 -30.89 19.71
N GLN A 494 -26.92 -29.72 19.89
CA GLN A 494 -28.05 -29.54 20.80
C GLN A 494 -29.35 -29.48 19.99
N PRO A 495 -30.25 -30.46 20.11
CA PRO A 495 -31.58 -30.35 19.56
C PRO A 495 -32.32 -29.15 20.14
N VAL A 496 -32.93 -28.34 19.28
CA VAL A 496 -33.69 -27.14 19.61
C VAL A 496 -35.13 -27.35 19.13
N LYS A 497 -36.08 -27.29 20.06
CA LYS A 497 -37.51 -27.41 19.75
C LYS A 497 -38.08 -26.14 19.13
N GLU A 498 -37.52 -24.98 19.46
CA GLU A 498 -38.00 -23.69 18.98
C GLU A 498 -36.87 -22.66 18.88
N TRP A 499 -36.80 -22.00 17.74
CA TRP A 499 -35.84 -20.94 17.44
C TRP A 499 -36.56 -19.59 17.35
N LYS A 500 -36.07 -18.59 18.06
CA LYS A 500 -36.50 -17.19 17.93
C LYS A 500 -35.29 -16.29 17.85
N ALA A 501 -35.30 -15.34 16.92
CA ALA A 501 -34.29 -14.31 16.86
C ALA A 501 -34.91 -12.95 16.54
N THR A 502 -34.35 -11.89 17.12
CA THR A 502 -34.75 -10.50 16.88
C THR A 502 -33.53 -9.62 16.68
N ALA A 503 -33.59 -8.66 15.77
CA ALA A 503 -32.55 -7.65 15.58
C ALA A 503 -33.08 -6.25 15.89
N ALA A 504 -32.35 -5.47 16.68
CA ALA A 504 -32.68 -4.09 17.04
C ALA A 504 -31.49 -3.15 16.80
N LEU A 505 -31.78 -1.86 16.57
CA LEU A 505 -30.74 -0.81 16.54
C LEU A 505 -31.23 0.38 17.39
N PRO A 506 -31.07 0.32 18.72
CA PRO A 506 -31.57 1.35 19.63
C PRO A 506 -31.00 2.74 19.36
N SER A 507 -29.74 2.82 18.91
CA SER A 507 -29.08 4.09 18.56
C SER A 507 -29.72 4.82 17.39
N ALA A 508 -30.49 4.12 16.55
CA ALA A 508 -31.26 4.68 15.45
C ALA A 508 -32.78 4.68 15.72
N GLY A 509 -33.21 4.34 16.95
CA GLY A 509 -34.62 4.23 17.32
C GLY A 509 -35.35 3.08 16.63
N ILE A 510 -34.63 2.05 16.18
CA ILE A 510 -35.22 0.86 15.55
C ILE A 510 -35.48 -0.19 16.64
N GLU A 511 -36.76 -0.42 16.92
CA GLU A 511 -37.25 -1.45 17.83
C GLU A 511 -36.92 -2.87 17.32
N PRO A 512 -36.94 -3.91 18.18
CA PRO A 512 -36.65 -5.28 17.78
C PRO A 512 -37.55 -5.79 16.64
N ILE A 513 -36.93 -6.27 15.57
CA ILE A 513 -37.57 -6.87 14.40
C ILE A 513 -37.35 -8.38 14.46
N ASP A 514 -38.41 -9.17 14.30
CA ASP A 514 -38.31 -10.64 14.23
C ASP A 514 -37.55 -11.08 12.99
N ILE A 515 -36.63 -12.03 13.18
CA ILE A 515 -35.97 -12.75 12.11
C ILE A 515 -36.74 -14.06 11.91
N PRO A 516 -37.39 -14.29 10.76
CA PRO A 516 -38.03 -15.56 10.47
C PRO A 516 -36.95 -16.64 10.34
N LEU A 517 -37.05 -17.67 11.19
CA LEU A 517 -36.11 -18.79 11.23
C LEU A 517 -36.77 -20.08 10.76
N LEU A 518 -36.12 -20.76 9.84
CA LEU A 518 -36.43 -22.11 9.37
C LEU A 518 -35.43 -23.08 9.99
N SER A 519 -35.92 -24.05 10.76
CA SER A 519 -35.07 -25.16 11.23
C SER A 519 -34.72 -26.04 10.04
N LEU A 520 -33.42 -26.17 9.74
CA LEU A 520 -32.92 -27.03 8.68
C LEU A 520 -32.58 -28.43 9.22
N THR A 521 -32.06 -28.48 10.44
CA THR A 521 -31.88 -29.71 11.24
C THR A 521 -32.27 -29.45 12.68
N ASP A 522 -32.15 -30.47 13.54
CA ASP A 522 -32.47 -30.35 14.97
C ASP A 522 -31.60 -29.32 15.70
N ASN A 523 -30.39 -29.02 15.22
CA ASN A 523 -29.46 -28.10 15.88
C ASN A 523 -29.03 -26.92 14.99
N HIS A 524 -29.66 -26.75 13.82
CA HIS A 524 -29.33 -25.71 12.84
C HIS A 524 -30.59 -25.01 12.35
N ALA A 525 -30.62 -23.69 12.45
CA ALA A 525 -31.63 -22.84 11.82
C ALA A 525 -31.01 -21.84 10.84
N TYR A 526 -31.80 -21.50 9.82
CA TYR A 526 -31.51 -20.51 8.79
C TYR A 526 -32.55 -19.39 8.83
N GLY A 527 -32.15 -18.15 8.62
CA GLY A 527 -33.06 -17.04 8.43
C GLY A 527 -32.57 -16.04 7.41
N GLU A 528 -33.48 -15.18 6.97
CA GLU A 528 -33.18 -14.01 6.18
C GLU A 528 -33.73 -12.76 6.87
N ILE A 529 -32.96 -11.68 6.86
CA ILE A 529 -33.39 -10.39 7.37
C ILE A 529 -32.88 -9.26 6.49
N SER A 530 -33.72 -8.25 6.25
CA SER A 530 -33.30 -7.01 5.59
C SER A 530 -33.04 -5.93 6.63
N LEU A 531 -31.80 -5.47 6.76
CA LEU A 531 -31.38 -4.48 7.76
C LEU A 531 -31.32 -3.07 7.13
N PRO A 532 -32.16 -2.11 7.55
CA PRO A 532 -32.33 -0.83 6.85
C PRO A 532 -31.23 0.21 7.11
N ALA A 533 -30.39 0.03 8.13
CA ALA A 533 -29.38 1.00 8.55
C ALA A 533 -28.07 0.33 8.96
N SER A 534 -26.95 1.04 8.79
CA SER A 534 -25.65 0.65 9.32
C SER A 534 -25.52 1.06 10.79
N GLY A 535 -24.75 0.29 11.57
CA GLY A 535 -24.64 0.51 13.01
C GLY A 535 -24.27 -0.76 13.78
N GLN A 536 -24.24 -0.65 15.10
CA GLN A 536 -24.03 -1.78 16.01
C GLN A 536 -25.39 -2.38 16.35
N TRP A 537 -25.81 -3.39 15.58
CA TRP A 537 -27.10 -4.04 15.78
C TRP A 537 -27.04 -5.01 16.95
N GLU A 538 -28.05 -4.97 17.81
CA GLU A 538 -28.24 -5.95 18.88
C GLU A 538 -29.12 -7.07 18.36
N VAL A 539 -28.56 -8.28 18.25
CA VAL A 539 -29.30 -9.46 17.80
C VAL A 539 -29.46 -10.43 18.95
N ARG A 540 -30.70 -10.70 19.34
CA ARG A 540 -31.06 -11.57 20.46
C ARG A 540 -31.55 -12.90 19.92
N PHE A 541 -31.06 -13.99 20.49
CA PHE A 541 -31.40 -15.36 20.10
C PHE A 541 -31.98 -16.07 21.31
N THR A 542 -33.20 -16.57 21.18
CA THR A 542 -33.91 -17.33 22.21
C THR A 542 -34.15 -18.73 21.70
N LEU A 543 -33.52 -19.71 22.34
CA LEU A 543 -33.63 -21.11 21.97
C LEU A 543 -34.30 -21.88 23.10
N ARG A 544 -35.27 -22.72 22.75
CA ARG A 544 -35.90 -23.66 23.67
C ARG A 544 -35.45 -25.08 23.33
N THR A 545 -34.74 -25.72 24.25
CA THR A 545 -34.09 -27.02 24.05
C THR A 545 -34.90 -28.19 24.60
N SER A 546 -35.80 -27.94 25.55
CA SER A 546 -36.76 -28.93 26.09
C SER A 546 -38.15 -28.32 26.27
N ASP A 547 -39.07 -28.99 26.95
CA ASP A 547 -40.38 -28.40 27.27
C ASP A 547 -40.31 -27.32 28.36
N ILE A 548 -39.20 -27.30 29.11
CA ILE A 548 -39.00 -26.38 30.25
C ILE A 548 -37.73 -25.52 30.12
N ASP A 549 -36.75 -25.94 29.31
CA ASP A 549 -35.45 -25.28 29.20
C ASP A 549 -35.41 -24.30 28.02
N GLN A 550 -35.24 -23.02 28.34
CA GLN A 550 -35.08 -21.94 27.38
C GLN A 550 -34.05 -20.93 27.91
N ALA A 551 -33.21 -20.42 27.02
CA ALA A 551 -32.32 -19.31 27.32
C ALA A 551 -32.27 -18.31 26.17
N THR A 552 -31.82 -17.11 26.49
CA THR A 552 -31.62 -16.02 25.53
C THR A 552 -30.18 -15.54 25.61
N VAL A 553 -29.53 -15.42 24.46
CA VAL A 553 -28.18 -14.84 24.31
C VAL A 553 -28.24 -13.67 23.34
N THR A 554 -27.24 -12.78 23.37
CA THR A 554 -27.25 -11.55 22.57
C THR A 554 -25.88 -11.27 21.98
N ALA A 555 -25.84 -10.94 20.68
CA ALA A 555 -24.66 -10.48 19.98
C ALA A 555 -24.80 -9.01 19.58
N THR A 556 -23.68 -8.30 19.55
CA THR A 556 -23.57 -7.01 18.87
C THR A 556 -22.90 -7.22 17.51
N VAL A 557 -23.63 -6.93 16.44
CA VAL A 557 -23.22 -7.16 15.05
C VAL A 557 -22.93 -5.81 14.38
N PRO A 558 -21.68 -5.56 13.93
CA PRO A 558 -21.36 -4.35 13.17
C PRO A 558 -21.86 -4.49 11.73
N ILE A 559 -22.94 -3.78 11.40
CA ILE A 559 -23.50 -3.72 10.05
C ILE A 559 -22.94 -2.50 9.33
N LYS A 560 -22.31 -2.73 8.17
CA LYS A 560 -21.67 -1.69 7.36
C LYS A 560 -22.63 -0.96 6.43
#